data_AF-I8TSD5-F1
#
_entry.id   AF-I8TSD5-F1
#
_cell.length_a   1.000
_cell.length_b   1.000
_cell.length_c   1.000
_cell.angle_alpha   90.00
_cell.angle_beta   90.00
_cell.angle_gamma   90.00
#
_symmetry.space_group_name_H-M   'P 1'
#
loop_
_entity.id
_entity.type
_entity.pdbx_description
1 polymer ?
#
loop_
_entity_poly.entity_id
_entity_poly.type
_entity_poly.pdbx_seq_one_letter_code
_entity_poly.pdbx_strand_id
1 'polypeptide(L)'
;MAAYSAQLRGASRVFVVDRVPERLAVAEKIGCTPIDFTKGDAVDQIIRLNGGEVDRSVDAVGYQAVDTSGSKEKPNIVLENMIRVTRACGGMGIPGLYVPRLDHAEVAYEKFDKREDGYTKVLIHPNGGFETTTVGQVTSKL
;
A
#
# COMPACT_ATOMS: atom_id res chain seq x y z
N MET A 1 -0.25 -3.09 10.74
CA MET A 1 0.00 -1.66 11.01
C MET A 1 -0.66 -0.74 9.99
N ALA A 2 -0.52 -0.97 8.68
CA ALA A 2 -1.15 -0.14 7.65
C ALA A 2 -2.68 -0.01 7.80
N ALA A 3 -3.39 -1.13 7.98
CA ALA A 3 -4.85 -1.14 8.12
C ALA A 3 -5.36 -0.30 9.31
N TYR A 4 -4.75 -0.47 10.48
CA TYR A 4 -5.11 0.31 11.67
C TYR A 4 -4.75 1.79 11.54
N SER A 5 -3.63 2.10 10.88
CA SER A 5 -3.25 3.49 10.58
C SER A 5 -4.26 4.16 9.65
N ALA A 6 -4.79 3.43 8.66
CA ALA A 6 -5.82 3.95 7.75
C ALA A 6 -7.13 4.27 8.51
N GLN A 7 -7.55 3.39 9.44
CA GLN A 7 -8.68 3.65 10.32
C GLN A 7 -8.48 4.92 11.17
N LEU A 8 -7.33 5.05 11.84
CA LEU A 8 -6.99 6.23 12.63
C LEU A 8 -6.95 7.53 11.81
N ARG A 9 -6.63 7.43 10.52
CA ARG A 9 -6.63 8.55 9.58
C ARG A 9 -8.00 8.87 8.98
N GLY A 10 -9.06 8.17 9.41
CA GLY A 10 -10.43 8.43 8.98
C GLY A 10 -10.78 7.82 7.62
N ALA A 11 -10.13 6.72 7.21
CA ALA A 11 -10.57 5.98 6.03
C ALA A 11 -11.99 5.45 6.23
N SER A 12 -12.89 5.72 5.28
CA SER A 12 -14.29 5.31 5.36
C SER A 12 -14.47 3.79 5.26
N ARG A 13 -13.62 3.12 4.47
CA ARG A 13 -13.58 1.67 4.31
C ARG A 13 -12.14 1.22 4.14
N VAL A 14 -11.77 0.13 4.81
CA VAL A 14 -10.43 -0.46 4.74
C VAL A 14 -10.56 -1.93 4.42
N PHE A 15 -9.98 -2.37 3.31
CA PHE A 15 -9.93 -3.77 2.92
C PHE A 15 -8.58 -4.38 3.29
N VAL A 16 -8.56 -5.60 3.82
CA VAL A 16 -7.33 -6.34 4.13
C VAL A 16 -7.33 -7.64 3.34
N VAL A 17 -6.32 -7.79 2.48
CA VAL A 17 -6.17 -8.96 1.61
C VAL A 17 -5.16 -9.91 2.23
N ASP A 18 -5.58 -11.14 2.53
CA ASP A 18 -4.72 -12.22 3.02
C ASP A 18 -5.36 -13.58 2.64
N ARG A 19 -4.62 -14.68 2.79
CA ARG A 19 -5.13 -16.06 2.68
C ARG A 19 -5.31 -16.73 4.03
N VAL A 20 -4.66 -16.22 5.08
CA VAL A 20 -4.63 -16.84 6.39
C VAL A 20 -5.89 -16.45 7.18
N PRO A 21 -6.81 -17.38 7.48
CA PRO A 21 -8.10 -17.06 8.11
C PRO A 21 -7.97 -16.32 9.44
N GLU A 22 -6.97 -16.67 10.26
CA GLU A 22 -6.74 -16.05 11.56
C GLU A 22 -6.35 -14.58 11.42
N ARG A 23 -5.57 -14.23 10.38
CA ARG A 23 -5.18 -12.84 10.10
C ARG A 23 -6.37 -12.03 9.60
N LEU A 24 -7.22 -12.63 8.76
CA LEU A 24 -8.47 -12.03 8.30
C LEU A 24 -9.45 -11.78 9.45
N ALA A 25 -9.58 -12.73 10.38
CA ALA A 25 -10.42 -12.56 11.58
C ALA A 25 -9.93 -11.42 12.48
N VAL A 26 -8.61 -11.23 12.60
CA VAL A 26 -8.06 -10.06 13.33
C VAL A 26 -8.36 -8.77 12.58
N ALA A 27 -8.24 -8.74 11.25
CA ALA A 27 -8.57 -7.56 10.44
C ALA A 27 -10.05 -7.16 10.61
N GLU A 28 -10.95 -8.13 10.65
CA GLU A 28 -12.38 -7.89 10.91
C GLU A 28 -12.62 -7.31 12.31
N LYS A 29 -11.98 -7.85 13.35
CA LYS A 29 -12.10 -7.35 14.73
C LYS A 29 -11.66 -5.88 14.89
N ILE A 30 -10.76 -5.39 14.05
CA ILE A 30 -10.31 -3.99 14.06
C ILE A 30 -11.10 -3.09 13.09
N GLY A 31 -12.24 -3.57 12.57
CA GLY A 31 -13.15 -2.79 11.72
C GLY A 31 -12.77 -2.74 10.24
N CYS A 32 -11.89 -3.62 9.77
CA CYS A 32 -11.56 -3.74 8.35
C CYS A 32 -12.42 -4.82 7.68
N THR A 33 -12.60 -4.73 6.36
CA THR A 33 -13.26 -5.77 5.56
C THR A 33 -12.21 -6.79 5.09
N PRO A 34 -12.24 -8.05 5.55
CA PRO A 34 -11.32 -9.07 5.09
C PRO A 34 -11.62 -9.50 3.65
N ILE A 35 -10.59 -9.71 2.85
CA ILE A 35 -10.64 -10.22 1.48
C ILE A 35 -9.76 -11.46 1.40
N ASP A 36 -10.39 -12.60 1.16
CA ASP A 36 -9.72 -13.88 0.99
C ASP A 36 -9.46 -14.13 -0.49
N PHE A 37 -8.20 -13.98 -0.90
CA PHE A 37 -7.82 -14.16 -2.30
C PHE A 37 -7.79 -15.64 -2.73
N THR A 38 -7.91 -16.60 -1.81
CA THR A 38 -8.05 -18.02 -2.17
C THR A 38 -9.44 -18.35 -2.72
N LYS A 39 -10.42 -17.49 -2.46
CA LYS A 39 -11.82 -17.65 -2.87
C LYS A 39 -12.17 -16.90 -4.16
N GLY A 40 -11.21 -16.23 -4.78
CA GLY A 40 -11.39 -15.49 -6.02
C GLY A 40 -10.39 -14.33 -6.14
N ASP A 41 -10.39 -13.66 -7.30
CA ASP A 41 -9.53 -12.49 -7.51
C ASP A 41 -9.83 -11.39 -6.49
N ALA A 42 -8.80 -10.90 -5.80
CA ALA A 42 -8.95 -9.93 -4.72
C ALA A 42 -9.45 -8.57 -5.23
N VAL A 43 -9.03 -8.16 -6.43
CA VAL A 43 -9.41 -6.87 -7.01
C VAL A 43 -10.90 -6.86 -7.33
N ASP A 44 -11.39 -7.92 -7.98
CA ASP A 44 -12.81 -8.06 -8.31
C ASP A 44 -13.70 -8.09 -7.07
N GLN A 45 -13.24 -8.78 -6.01
CA GLN A 45 -13.93 -8.78 -4.72
C GLN A 45 -14.02 -7.37 -4.11
N ILE A 46 -12.91 -6.62 -4.12
CA ILE A 46 -12.86 -5.25 -3.59
C ILE A 46 -13.76 -4.33 -4.40
N ILE A 47 -13.64 -4.32 -5.74
CA ILE A 47 -14.43 -3.45 -6.61
C ILE A 47 -15.92 -3.68 -6.40
N ARG A 48 -16.35 -4.95 -6.34
CA ARG A 48 -17.75 -5.31 -6.08
C ARG A 48 -18.24 -4.80 -4.73
N LEU A 49 -17.44 -5.00 -3.66
CA LEU A 49 -17.82 -4.57 -2.32
C LEU A 49 -17.80 -3.06 -2.17
N ASN A 50 -16.84 -2.38 -2.78
CA ASN A 50 -16.62 -0.94 -2.69
C ASN A 50 -17.58 -0.14 -3.57
N GLY A 51 -18.08 -0.74 -4.67
CA GLY A 51 -18.86 -0.04 -5.70
C GLY A 51 -17.96 0.67 -6.73
N GLY A 52 -16.71 0.23 -6.87
CA GLY A 52 -15.69 0.86 -7.72
C GLY A 52 -14.27 0.65 -7.17
N GLU A 53 -13.29 1.22 -7.86
CA GLU A 53 -11.88 1.24 -7.45
C GLU A 53 -11.67 2.01 -6.13
N VAL A 54 -10.51 1.81 -5.48
CA VAL A 54 -10.13 2.50 -4.25
C VAL A 54 -9.31 3.76 -4.52
N ASP A 55 -9.37 4.75 -3.62
CA ASP A 55 -8.53 5.95 -3.70
C ASP A 55 -7.06 5.70 -3.39
N ARG A 56 -6.80 4.77 -2.47
CA ARG A 56 -5.48 4.46 -1.92
C ARG A 56 -5.30 2.96 -1.78
N SER A 57 -4.14 2.45 -2.19
CA SER A 57 -3.71 1.09 -1.93
C SER A 57 -2.34 1.06 -1.27
N VAL A 58 -2.06 0.00 -0.51
CA VAL A 58 -0.78 -0.18 0.21
C VAL A 58 -0.29 -1.60 0.04
N ASP A 59 0.96 -1.77 -0.41
CA ASP A 59 1.67 -3.05 -0.33
C ASP A 59 2.41 -3.16 1.00
N ALA A 60 1.94 -4.05 1.86
CA ALA A 60 2.58 -4.40 3.12
C ALA A 60 3.11 -5.85 3.14
N VAL A 61 3.39 -6.42 1.96
CA VAL A 61 3.91 -7.79 1.76
C VAL A 61 5.35 -7.74 1.26
N GLY A 62 5.61 -7.03 0.16
CA GLY A 62 6.92 -7.02 -0.50
C GLY A 62 7.20 -8.28 -1.33
N TYR A 63 8.48 -8.61 -1.52
CA TYR A 63 8.92 -9.62 -2.49
C TYR A 63 8.39 -11.05 -2.22
N GLN A 64 8.00 -11.35 -0.98
CA GLN A 64 7.48 -12.67 -0.56
C GLN A 64 5.99 -12.86 -0.92
N ALA A 65 5.48 -12.06 -1.85
CA ALA A 65 4.12 -12.23 -2.34
C ALA A 65 3.98 -13.61 -3.01
N VAL A 66 3.00 -14.38 -2.54
CA VAL A 66 2.68 -15.71 -3.07
C VAL A 66 1.47 -15.63 -3.97
N ASP A 67 1.42 -16.51 -4.97
CA ASP A 67 0.21 -16.68 -5.77
C ASP A 67 -0.94 -17.33 -4.97
N THR A 68 -2.10 -17.43 -5.62
CA THR A 68 -3.33 -18.03 -5.08
C THR A 68 -3.14 -19.47 -4.58
N SER A 69 -2.18 -20.21 -5.14
CA SER A 69 -1.84 -21.57 -4.73
C SER A 69 -0.87 -21.62 -3.55
N GLY A 70 -0.24 -20.49 -3.22
CA GLY A 70 0.69 -20.39 -2.11
C GLY A 70 2.06 -21.03 -2.33
N SER A 71 2.29 -21.58 -3.52
CA SER A 71 3.40 -22.48 -3.81
C SER A 71 4.48 -21.83 -4.67
N LYS A 72 4.18 -20.70 -5.31
CA LYS A 72 5.15 -19.89 -6.07
C LYS A 72 5.12 -18.44 -5.63
N GLU A 73 6.31 -17.91 -5.33
CA GLU A 73 6.52 -16.48 -5.19
C GLU A 73 6.26 -15.80 -6.55
N LYS A 74 5.38 -14.79 -6.52
CA LYS A 74 5.10 -13.88 -7.63
C LYS A 74 5.23 -12.46 -7.11
N PRO A 75 6.46 -11.91 -7.02
CA PRO A 75 6.72 -10.62 -6.38
C PRO A 75 5.95 -9.45 -7.00
N ASN A 76 5.52 -9.58 -8.26
CA ASN A 76 4.76 -8.58 -9.01
C ASN A 76 3.25 -8.58 -8.72
N ILE A 77 2.68 -9.66 -8.15
CA ILE A 77 1.21 -9.80 -8.06
C ILE A 77 0.55 -8.71 -7.22
N VAL A 78 1.23 -8.25 -6.15
CA VAL A 78 0.70 -7.18 -5.30
C VAL A 78 0.72 -5.85 -6.05
N LEU A 79 1.80 -5.55 -6.77
CA LEU A 79 1.92 -4.32 -7.56
C LEU A 79 0.88 -4.29 -8.70
N GLU A 80 0.69 -5.40 -9.40
CA GLU A 80 -0.32 -5.53 -10.45
C GLU A 80 -1.73 -5.33 -9.88
N ASN A 81 -2.03 -5.94 -8.73
CA ASN A 81 -3.31 -5.76 -8.07
C ASN A 81 -3.51 -4.32 -7.59
N MET A 82 -2.47 -3.66 -7.08
CA MET A 82 -2.53 -2.24 -6.72
C MET A 82 -2.84 -1.35 -7.93
N ILE A 83 -2.22 -1.62 -9.08
CA ILE A 83 -2.51 -0.89 -10.33
C ILE A 83 -3.96 -1.11 -10.76
N ARG A 84 -4.46 -2.35 -10.69
CA ARG A 84 -5.83 -2.70 -11.11
C ARG A 84 -6.92 -2.18 -10.17
N VAL A 85 -6.63 -2.05 -8.87
CA VAL A 85 -7.64 -1.70 -7.85
C VAL A 85 -7.68 -0.21 -7.54
N THR A 86 -6.61 0.53 -7.83
CA THR A 86 -6.50 1.95 -7.50
C THR A 86 -6.98 2.79 -8.67
N ARG A 87 -7.91 3.70 -8.41
CA ARG A 87 -8.45 4.56 -9.46
C ARG A 87 -7.40 5.46 -10.09
N ALA A 88 -7.71 5.98 -11.28
CA ALA A 88 -6.94 7.06 -11.89
C ALA A 88 -6.72 8.23 -10.89
N CYS A 89 -5.48 8.71 -10.84
CA CYS A 89 -5.01 9.73 -9.88
C CYS A 89 -5.12 9.33 -8.40
N GLY A 90 -5.34 8.05 -8.09
CA GLY A 90 -5.22 7.49 -6.74
C GLY A 90 -3.75 7.34 -6.31
N GLY A 91 -3.53 7.01 -5.04
CA GLY A 91 -2.17 6.86 -4.50
C GLY A 91 -1.83 5.44 -4.10
N MET A 92 -0.58 5.06 -4.36
CA MET A 92 -0.02 3.76 -4.00
C MET A 92 1.14 3.96 -3.02
N GLY A 93 1.09 3.28 -1.87
CA GLY A 93 2.19 3.24 -0.90
C GLY A 93 2.82 1.86 -0.85
N ILE A 94 4.14 1.77 -1.00
CA ILE A 94 4.85 0.47 -1.03
C ILE A 94 5.90 0.44 0.09
N PRO A 95 5.48 0.23 1.36
CA PRO A 95 6.40 -0.08 2.44
C PRO A 95 6.99 -1.50 2.34
N GLY A 96 6.37 -2.41 1.57
CA GLY A 96 6.89 -3.75 1.32
C GLY A 96 8.33 -3.75 0.79
N LEU A 97 9.16 -4.67 1.28
CA LEU A 97 10.57 -4.75 0.87
C LEU A 97 10.69 -5.39 -0.52
N TYR A 98 11.36 -4.68 -1.43
CA TYR A 98 11.77 -5.20 -2.73
C TYR A 98 13.28 -5.19 -2.82
N VAL A 99 13.88 -6.37 -3.05
CA VAL A 99 15.32 -6.53 -3.23
C VAL A 99 15.63 -7.10 -4.61
N PRO A 100 16.76 -6.69 -5.24
CA PRO A 100 17.13 -7.20 -6.57
C PRO A 100 17.43 -8.71 -6.57
N ARG A 101 17.89 -9.27 -5.44
CA ARG A 101 18.17 -10.70 -5.24
C ARG A 101 17.95 -11.11 -3.78
N LEU A 102 17.56 -12.37 -3.56
CA LEU A 102 17.23 -12.91 -2.23
C LEU A 102 18.41 -12.92 -1.25
N ASP A 103 19.64 -13.11 -1.75
CA ASP A 103 20.88 -13.03 -0.97
C ASP A 103 21.20 -11.61 -0.46
N HIS A 104 20.42 -10.60 -0.87
CA HIS A 104 20.61 -9.21 -0.47
C HIS A 104 19.62 -8.78 0.61
N ALA A 105 18.67 -9.63 1.03
CA ALA A 105 17.65 -9.25 2.00
C ALA A 105 18.26 -8.91 3.38
N GLU A 106 19.18 -9.73 3.89
CA GLU A 106 19.88 -9.45 5.16
C GLU A 106 20.76 -8.20 5.05
N VAL A 107 21.48 -8.06 3.93
CA VAL A 107 22.36 -6.92 3.67
C VAL A 107 21.56 -5.63 3.48
N ALA A 108 20.35 -5.71 2.91
CA ALA A 108 19.51 -4.56 2.64
C ALA A 108 19.09 -3.84 3.93
N TYR A 109 18.79 -4.57 5.00
CA TYR A 109 18.46 -3.96 6.29
C TYR A 109 19.66 -3.22 6.90
N GLU A 110 20.86 -3.81 6.86
CA GLU A 110 22.05 -3.11 7.35
C GLU A 110 22.37 -1.84 6.55
N LYS A 111 22.28 -1.91 5.22
CA LYS A 111 22.52 -0.76 4.34
C LYS A 111 21.48 0.33 4.54
N PHE A 112 20.22 -0.06 4.78
CA PHE A 112 19.14 0.84 5.15
C PHE A 112 19.41 1.54 6.50
N ASP A 113 19.93 0.83 7.49
CA ASP A 113 20.31 1.43 8.77
C ASP A 113 21.50 2.39 8.62
N LYS A 114 22.50 2.01 7.82
CA LYS A 114 23.70 2.80 7.50
C LYS A 114 23.44 3.98 6.56
N ARG A 115 22.23 4.11 5.99
CA ARG A 115 21.83 5.15 5.02
C ARG A 115 22.76 5.18 3.80
N GLU A 116 23.13 4.00 3.30
CA GLU A 116 23.90 3.89 2.07
C GLU A 116 23.10 4.41 0.86
N ASP A 117 23.81 5.01 -0.09
CA ASP A 117 23.19 5.60 -1.29
C ASP A 117 22.45 4.51 -2.09
N GLY A 118 21.18 4.77 -2.41
CA GLY A 118 20.26 3.77 -2.98
C GLY A 118 19.35 3.04 -1.97
N TYR A 119 19.55 3.22 -0.66
CA TYR A 119 18.69 2.70 0.41
C TYR A 119 18.00 3.85 1.16
N THR A 120 16.92 4.37 0.58
CA THR A 120 16.25 5.60 1.03
C THR A 120 15.21 5.35 2.12
N LYS A 121 15.28 6.11 3.23
CA LYS A 121 14.22 6.17 4.25
C LYS A 121 13.09 7.08 3.75
N VAL A 122 11.93 6.52 3.40
CA VAL A 122 10.74 7.32 3.09
C VAL A 122 10.00 7.64 4.39
N LEU A 123 10.13 8.87 4.86
CA LEU A 123 9.34 9.39 5.99
C LEU A 123 8.11 10.10 5.42
N ILE A 124 6.93 9.48 5.56
CA ILE A 124 5.67 10.10 5.16
C ILE A 124 5.23 11.04 6.29
N HIS A 125 5.17 12.34 6.01
CA HIS A 125 4.54 13.32 6.92
C HIS A 125 3.02 13.30 6.67
N PRO A 126 2.20 12.75 7.58
CA PRO A 126 0.79 12.48 7.29
C PRO A 126 -0.07 13.74 7.08
N ASN A 127 0.40 14.95 7.41
CA ASN A 127 -0.40 16.20 7.35
C ASN A 127 0.12 17.26 6.36
N GLY A 128 0.83 16.90 5.29
CA GLY A 128 1.29 17.86 4.27
C GLY A 128 0.19 18.28 3.29
N GLY A 129 -0.76 19.11 3.72
CA GLY A 129 -1.57 19.91 2.79
C GLY A 129 -0.68 21.04 2.26
N PHE A 130 -0.39 21.04 0.95
CA PHE A 130 0.12 22.26 0.32
C PHE A 130 -1.06 23.22 0.15
N GLU A 131 -1.09 24.28 0.94
CA GLU A 131 -1.84 25.47 0.57
C GLU A 131 -1.18 26.04 -0.69
N THR A 132 -1.85 25.91 -1.84
CA THR A 132 -1.51 26.71 -3.01
C THR A 132 -1.92 28.15 -2.73
N THR A 133 -1.05 28.91 -2.06
CA THR A 133 -1.15 30.37 -2.07
C THR A 133 -0.79 30.82 -3.48
N THR A 134 -1.80 31.24 -4.23
CA THR A 134 -1.62 31.92 -5.51
C THR A 134 -0.79 33.18 -5.24
N VAL A 135 0.44 33.23 -5.76
CA VAL A 135 1.27 34.43 -5.70
C VAL A 135 0.55 35.55 -6.44
N GLY A 136 0.22 36.60 -5.69
CA GLY A 136 -0.55 37.75 -6.15
C GLY A 136 0.09 38.49 -7.31
N GLN A 137 -0.79 39.06 -8.13
CA GLN A 137 -0.49 39.99 -9.20
C GLN A 137 0.39 41.14 -8.68
N VAL A 138 1.60 41.27 -9.23
CA VAL A 138 2.38 42.50 -9.14
C VAL A 138 1.80 43.48 -10.16
N THR A 139 0.94 44.39 -9.72
CA THR A 139 0.57 45.58 -10.51
C THR A 139 1.62 46.67 -10.26
N SER A 140 2.34 47.06 -11.32
CA SER A 140 3.27 48.19 -11.26
C SER A 140 2.50 49.50 -11.17
N LYS A 141 2.72 50.23 -10.08
CA LYS A 141 2.60 51.70 -10.07
C LYS A 141 3.96 52.24 -9.66
N LEU A 142 4.69 52.78 -10.64
CA LEU A 142 5.45 54.02 -10.60
C LEU A 142 5.67 54.44 -12.06
#